data_AF-A0A423JRR3-F1
#
_entry.id   AF-A0A423JRR3-F1
#
_cell.length_a   1.000
_cell.length_b   1.000
_cell.length_c   1.000
_cell.angle_alpha   90.00
_cell.angle_beta   90.00
_cell.angle_gamma   90.00
#
_symmetry.space_group_name_H-M   'P 1'
#
loop_
_entity.id
_entity.type
_entity.pdbx_description
1 polymer ?
#
loop_
_entity_poly.entity_id
_entity_poly.type
_entity_poly.pdbx_seq_one_letter_code
_entity_poly.pdbx_strand_id
1 'polypeptide(L)'
;MARDKDIPQVWEHVTGGGGSGTGIRFLRDMTPTEIAEREARQKAYDTMLARQQAYEDRIFKEVEQSKQFATRGCIFAKSCNLPDGVIDHDNPAGFVPAERLADYGLWAVLGTGAAITAKGAPLKWVAGSATGNVLAQRLGGSLALALTGSTVAAGAAIGTVALLMPNTLSPDSAFYKNEQYALLETGRTRVRVNVKTLPDGSVSAYGFYTGGKKDWEFVPVIKAKQEGEKFVADLGNGIGLTWTPAANPDDAPKVPALEGSPPLPTIWVYPPTEQANKILVNPEHPPEYQDAIIWFPADAGLEPIYIVLNARYEPGGVTGVGEDVAGIWLAGAGIGLGAPIPTRIADVLRGQKFRDFDTFRAAFWTAVGNDPELLSQFKPTNRGKLLNGKAPFAQRPEHNGENARYEMHHIEHIKNGGAVYDVDNLSVVTPKRHVEIHREGRQ
;
A
#
# COMPACT_ATOMS: atom_id res chain seq x y z
N MET A 1 54.16 -31.25 -26.48
CA MET A 1 53.97 -30.35 -25.34
C MET A 1 52.49 -30.03 -25.26
N ALA A 2 51.87 -30.16 -24.09
CA ALA A 2 50.47 -29.84 -23.91
C ALA A 2 50.28 -28.32 -24.05
N ARG A 3 49.29 -27.91 -24.85
CA ARG A 3 48.93 -26.51 -25.07
C ARG A 3 48.50 -25.87 -23.75
N ASP A 4 48.90 -24.62 -23.55
CA ASP A 4 48.30 -23.73 -22.56
C ASP A 4 46.90 -23.29 -23.05
N LYS A 5 45.86 -23.66 -22.31
CA LYS A 5 44.47 -23.45 -22.75
C LYS A 5 44.02 -21.99 -22.60
N ASP A 6 44.80 -21.18 -21.89
CA ASP A 6 44.41 -19.81 -21.53
C ASP A 6 44.79 -18.76 -22.59
N ILE A 7 45.53 -19.16 -23.63
CA ILE A 7 45.92 -18.26 -24.73
C ILE A 7 44.83 -18.27 -25.82
N PRO A 8 44.23 -17.10 -26.16
CA PRO A 8 43.24 -17.01 -27.23
C PRO A 8 43.85 -17.36 -28.60
N GLN A 9 43.04 -17.92 -29.49
CA GLN A 9 43.48 -18.35 -30.82
C GLN A 9 42.93 -17.45 -31.92
N VAL A 10 43.69 -17.34 -33.01
CA VAL A 10 43.30 -16.64 -34.23
C VAL A 10 43.48 -17.57 -35.43
N TRP A 11 42.62 -17.42 -36.42
CA TRP A 11 42.72 -18.17 -37.67
C TRP A 11 43.83 -17.59 -38.55
N GLU A 12 44.80 -18.43 -38.89
CA GLU A 12 45.84 -18.09 -39.85
C GLU A 12 45.61 -18.83 -41.17
N HIS A 13 45.90 -18.14 -42.27
CA HIS A 13 45.85 -18.69 -43.61
C HIS A 13 47.26 -18.73 -44.17
N VAL A 14 47.72 -19.92 -44.53
CA VAL A 14 49.00 -20.07 -45.23
C VAL A 14 48.72 -20.56 -46.64
N THR A 15 49.15 -19.77 -47.62
CA THR A 15 49.17 -20.16 -49.02
C THR A 15 50.48 -20.90 -49.30
N GLY A 16 50.39 -22.21 -49.58
CA GLY A 16 51.55 -22.99 -49.98
C GLY A 16 52.04 -22.55 -51.36
N GLY A 17 53.32 -22.16 -51.47
CA GLY A 17 53.96 -21.64 -52.69
C GLY A 17 54.18 -22.66 -53.81
N GLY A 18 53.27 -23.62 -54.01
CA GLY A 18 53.40 -24.63 -55.06
C GLY A 18 52.04 -25.00 -55.64
N GLY A 19 51.71 -24.43 -56.81
CA GLY A 19 50.90 -24.99 -57.92
C GLY A 19 49.45 -25.45 -57.70
N SER A 20 49.06 -25.92 -56.51
CA SER A 20 47.70 -26.36 -56.19
C SER A 20 47.15 -25.45 -55.11
N GLY A 21 46.26 -24.52 -55.47
CA GLY A 21 45.74 -23.43 -54.62
C GLY A 21 44.89 -23.84 -53.40
N THR A 22 45.22 -24.93 -52.71
CA THR A 22 44.64 -25.30 -51.42
C THR A 22 45.39 -24.62 -50.29
N GLY A 23 44.92 -23.44 -49.87
CA GLY A 23 45.36 -22.81 -48.63
C GLY A 23 44.85 -23.59 -47.42
N ILE A 24 45.73 -23.89 -46.47
CA ILE A 24 45.35 -24.57 -45.23
C ILE A 24 45.05 -23.49 -44.19
N ARG A 25 43.89 -23.59 -43.56
CA ARG A 25 43.47 -22.74 -42.46
C ARG A 25 43.65 -23.49 -41.15
N PHE A 26 44.44 -22.96 -40.23
CA PHE A 26 44.62 -23.56 -38.91
C PHE A 26 44.52 -22.50 -37.82
N LEU A 27 44.14 -22.93 -36.62
CA LEU A 27 44.11 -22.10 -35.43
C LEU A 27 45.50 -22.09 -34.83
N ARG A 28 46.09 -20.89 -34.69
CA ARG A 28 47.28 -20.68 -33.89
C ARG A 28 46.98 -19.82 -32.69
N ASP A 29 47.80 -19.97 -31.66
CA ASP A 29 47.75 -19.09 -30.50
C ASP A 29 48.15 -17.67 -30.94
N MET A 30 47.46 -16.68 -30.38
CA MET A 30 47.75 -15.28 -30.67
C MET A 30 49.16 -14.92 -30.17
N THR A 31 49.89 -14.14 -30.96
CA THR A 31 51.20 -13.61 -30.54
C THR A 31 51.01 -12.57 -29.43
N PRO A 32 52.06 -12.30 -28.61
CA PRO A 32 51.99 -11.25 -27.58
C PRO A 32 51.53 -9.89 -28.12
N THR A 33 51.93 -9.54 -29.35
CA THR A 33 51.53 -8.29 -30.01
C THR A 33 50.04 -8.28 -30.37
N GLU A 34 49.49 -9.37 -30.91
CA GLU A 34 48.07 -9.48 -31.25
C GLU A 34 47.17 -9.49 -30.01
N ILE A 35 47.64 -10.11 -28.91
CA ILE A 35 46.95 -10.06 -27.61
C ILE A 35 46.91 -8.61 -27.10
N ALA A 36 48.06 -7.91 -27.11
CA ALA A 36 48.15 -6.52 -26.68
C ALA A 36 47.24 -5.59 -27.52
N GLU A 37 47.16 -5.78 -28.84
CA GLU A 37 46.25 -5.02 -29.70
C GLU A 37 44.77 -5.30 -29.40
N ARG A 38 44.42 -6.56 -29.13
CA ARG A 38 43.05 -6.94 -28.76
C ARG A 38 42.67 -6.35 -27.41
N GLU A 39 43.54 -6.44 -26.42
CA GLU A 39 43.36 -5.83 -25.11
C GLU A 39 43.24 -4.31 -25.21
N ALA A 40 44.03 -3.66 -26.07
CA ALA A 40 43.93 -2.23 -26.31
C ALA A 40 42.57 -1.84 -26.92
N ARG A 41 42.05 -2.62 -27.89
CA ARG A 41 40.70 -2.41 -28.47
C ARG A 41 39.59 -2.66 -27.46
N GLN A 42 39.70 -3.73 -26.67
CA GLN A 42 38.76 -4.05 -25.60
C GLN A 42 38.73 -2.92 -24.56
N LYS A 43 39.90 -2.47 -24.10
CA LYS A 43 40.03 -1.34 -23.17
C LYS A 43 39.45 -0.05 -23.74
N ALA A 44 39.65 0.23 -25.02
CA ALA A 44 39.06 1.40 -25.68
C ALA A 44 37.52 1.28 -25.74
N TYR A 45 36.98 0.09 -26.02
CA TYR A 45 35.55 -0.19 -26.00
C TYR A 45 34.95 -0.04 -24.58
N ASP A 46 35.59 -0.64 -23.57
CA ASP A 46 35.15 -0.55 -22.17
C ASP A 46 35.21 0.91 -21.66
N THR A 47 36.22 1.67 -22.09
CA THR A 47 36.34 3.11 -21.78
C THR A 47 35.21 3.92 -22.43
N MET A 48 34.83 3.58 -23.67
CA MET A 48 33.70 4.20 -24.35
C MET A 48 32.39 3.91 -23.61
N LEU A 49 32.15 2.65 -23.23
CA LEU A 49 30.95 2.22 -22.51
C LEU A 49 30.85 2.89 -21.14
N ALA A 50 31.96 2.97 -20.40
CA ALA A 50 32.03 3.68 -19.12
C ALA A 50 31.72 5.18 -19.27
N ARG A 51 32.17 5.81 -20.36
CA ARG A 51 31.85 7.22 -20.65
C ARG A 51 30.37 7.42 -20.99
N GLN A 52 29.77 6.48 -21.71
CA GLN A 52 28.33 6.52 -21.99
C GLN A 52 27.51 6.36 -20.71
N GLN A 53 27.83 5.38 -19.87
CA GLN A 53 27.16 5.17 -18.58
C GLN A 53 27.28 6.41 -17.68
N ALA A 54 28.48 7.01 -17.59
CA ALA A 54 28.69 8.23 -16.82
C ALA A 54 27.88 9.43 -17.33
N TYR A 55 27.65 9.50 -18.65
CA TYR A 55 26.78 10.51 -19.26
C TYR A 55 25.31 10.26 -18.91
N GLU A 56 24.82 9.03 -19.05
CA GLU A 56 23.44 8.65 -18.71
C GLU A 56 23.15 8.88 -17.22
N ASP A 57 24.05 8.45 -16.33
CA ASP A 57 23.95 8.66 -14.88
C ASP A 57 23.93 10.16 -14.53
N ARG A 58 24.70 10.99 -15.24
CA ARG A 58 24.72 12.44 -15.06
C ARG A 58 23.39 13.06 -15.46
N ILE A 59 22.86 12.69 -16.62
CA ILE A 59 21.55 13.19 -17.08
C ILE A 59 20.45 12.76 -16.09
N PHE A 60 20.47 11.51 -15.63
CA PHE A 60 19.52 11.03 -14.63
C PHE A 60 19.61 11.84 -13.33
N LYS A 61 20.82 12.10 -12.82
CA LYS A 61 21.03 12.94 -11.62
C LYS A 61 20.57 14.39 -11.83
N GLU A 62 20.83 14.99 -12.99
CA GLU A 62 20.38 16.35 -13.31
C GLU A 62 18.85 16.44 -13.36
N VAL A 63 18.19 15.45 -13.98
CA VAL A 63 16.73 15.32 -14.00
C VAL A 63 16.19 15.18 -12.57
N GLU A 64 16.75 14.29 -11.77
CA GLU A 64 16.26 14.04 -10.41
C GLU A 64 16.46 15.25 -9.49
N GLN A 65 17.60 15.94 -9.61
CA GLN A 65 17.82 17.21 -8.93
C GLN A 65 16.81 18.27 -9.36
N SER A 66 16.52 18.38 -10.66
CA SER A 66 15.54 19.36 -11.16
C SER A 66 14.13 19.12 -10.61
N LYS A 67 13.68 17.86 -10.56
CA LYS A 67 12.41 17.47 -9.91
C LYS A 67 12.40 17.83 -8.43
N GLN A 68 13.51 17.56 -7.72
CA GLN A 68 13.64 17.84 -6.31
C GLN A 68 13.60 19.35 -6.00
N PHE A 69 14.24 20.19 -6.81
CA PHE A 69 14.15 21.65 -6.68
C PHE A 69 12.75 22.18 -6.99
N ALA A 70 12.10 21.65 -8.03
CA ALA A 70 10.77 22.07 -8.42
C ALA A 70 9.72 21.78 -7.34
N THR A 71 9.94 20.79 -6.46
CA THR A 71 8.95 20.30 -5.48
C THR A 71 9.33 20.58 -4.03
N ARG A 72 10.48 21.22 -3.80
CA ARG A 72 11.01 21.49 -2.46
C ARG A 72 10.11 22.47 -1.70
N GLY A 73 9.50 21.99 -0.62
CA GLY A 73 8.64 22.79 0.25
C GLY A 73 7.16 22.76 -0.12
N CYS A 74 6.80 22.15 -1.27
CA CYS A 74 5.40 22.01 -1.67
C CYS A 74 4.67 20.92 -0.87
N ILE A 75 3.36 21.06 -0.74
CA ILE A 75 2.49 20.18 0.02
C ILE A 75 1.12 20.00 -0.65
N PHE A 76 0.48 18.86 -0.44
CA PHE A 76 -0.87 18.57 -0.90
C PHE A 76 -1.91 19.26 -0.01
N ALA A 77 -1.88 19.00 1.30
CA ALA A 77 -2.80 19.57 2.27
C ALA A 77 -2.07 20.04 3.52
N LYS A 78 -2.49 21.20 4.04
CA LYS A 78 -2.06 21.81 5.31
C LYS A 78 -3.26 22.43 6.01
N SER A 79 -3.13 22.67 7.31
CA SER A 79 -4.14 23.41 8.08
C SER A 79 -4.27 24.84 7.55
N CYS A 80 -5.51 25.29 7.34
CA CYS A 80 -5.81 26.69 7.00
C CYS A 80 -5.62 27.66 8.18
N ASN A 81 -5.31 27.14 9.37
CA ASN A 81 -4.93 27.95 10.53
C ASN A 81 -3.45 28.39 10.48
N LEU A 82 -2.66 27.86 9.54
CA LEU A 82 -1.26 28.26 9.33
C LEU A 82 -1.15 29.40 8.30
N PRO A 83 -0.20 30.34 8.47
CA PRO A 83 0.06 31.39 7.48
C PRO A 83 0.47 30.83 6.11
N ASP A 84 0.32 31.67 5.06
CA ASP A 84 0.80 31.37 3.70
C ASP A 84 2.26 30.87 3.70
N GLY A 85 2.52 29.78 2.96
CA GLY A 85 3.86 29.19 2.84
C GLY A 85 4.32 28.38 4.06
N VAL A 86 3.65 28.49 5.20
CA VAL A 86 4.01 27.77 6.44
C VAL A 86 3.30 26.42 6.47
N ILE A 87 4.05 25.33 6.33
CA ILE A 87 3.47 23.97 6.27
C ILE A 87 3.42 23.25 7.61
N ASP A 88 4.11 23.75 8.64
CA ASP A 88 4.22 23.10 9.94
C ASP A 88 3.70 23.98 11.07
N HIS A 89 3.06 23.37 12.06
CA HIS A 89 2.92 24.00 13.37
C HIS A 89 4.30 24.14 14.01
N ASP A 90 4.79 25.37 14.08
CA ASP A 90 6.05 25.70 14.73
C ASP A 90 5.75 26.33 16.10
N ASN A 91 5.85 25.52 17.15
CA ASN A 91 5.76 25.98 18.54
C ASN A 91 7.06 25.61 19.25
N PRO A 92 7.75 26.56 19.91
CA PRO A 92 8.99 26.30 20.67
C PRO A 92 8.86 25.21 21.75
N ALA A 93 7.65 24.96 22.26
CA ALA A 93 7.36 23.91 23.24
C ALA A 93 7.03 22.54 22.59
N GLY A 94 7.06 22.43 21.27
CA GLY A 94 6.71 21.22 20.52
C GLY A 94 5.21 20.91 20.50
N PHE A 95 4.36 21.85 20.93
CA PHE A 95 2.92 21.66 20.98
C PHE A 95 2.29 21.78 19.59
N VAL A 96 1.54 20.74 19.21
CA VAL A 96 0.72 20.69 18.00
C VAL A 96 -0.76 20.56 18.42
N PRO A 97 -1.65 21.46 18.01
CA PRO A 97 -3.06 21.39 18.37
C PRO A 97 -3.77 20.21 17.70
N ALA A 98 -4.79 19.67 18.35
CA ALA A 98 -5.78 18.84 17.67
C ALA A 98 -6.73 19.77 16.88
N GLU A 99 -6.90 19.49 15.60
CA GLU A 99 -7.69 20.31 14.68
C GLU A 99 -8.80 19.48 14.03
N ARG A 100 -9.77 20.12 13.39
CA ARG A 100 -10.80 19.39 12.65
C ARG A 100 -10.24 19.03 11.29
N LEU A 101 -10.64 17.88 10.73
CA LEU A 101 -10.28 17.55 9.34
C LEU A 101 -10.77 18.62 8.34
N ALA A 102 -11.86 19.31 8.66
CA ALA A 102 -12.38 20.43 7.88
C ALA A 102 -11.42 21.63 7.79
N ASP A 103 -10.49 21.77 8.74
CA ASP A 103 -9.47 22.82 8.72
C ASP A 103 -8.35 22.51 7.70
N TYR A 104 -8.28 21.29 7.15
CA TYR A 104 -7.33 20.89 6.10
C TYR A 104 -7.94 20.92 4.69
N GLY A 105 -9.26 20.93 4.58
CA GLY A 105 -9.92 20.79 3.29
C GLY A 105 -11.37 20.33 3.35
N LEU A 106 -11.99 20.29 2.17
CA LEU A 106 -13.28 19.63 2.00
C LEU A 106 -13.07 18.13 2.09
N TRP A 107 -13.80 17.46 2.97
CA TRP A 107 -13.70 16.02 3.12
C TRP A 107 -15.07 15.35 3.05
N ALA A 108 -15.06 14.09 2.62
CA ALA A 108 -16.23 13.24 2.63
C ALA A 108 -15.84 11.80 2.96
N VAL A 109 -16.71 11.11 3.68
CA VAL A 109 -16.72 9.65 3.78
C VAL A 109 -17.77 9.14 2.80
N LEU A 110 -17.36 8.21 1.96
CA LEU A 110 -18.18 7.60 0.93
C LEU A 110 -18.19 6.09 1.11
N GLY A 111 -19.32 5.45 0.84
CA GLY A 111 -19.46 4.00 0.87
C GLY A 111 -20.07 3.48 -0.41
N THR A 112 -19.61 2.31 -0.85
CA THR A 112 -20.21 1.60 -1.99
C THR A 112 -21.60 1.05 -1.65
N GLY A 113 -21.80 0.61 -0.40
CA GLY A 113 -23.05 0.01 0.08
C GLY A 113 -23.37 -1.36 -0.55
N ALA A 114 -22.51 -1.86 -1.43
CA ALA A 114 -22.63 -3.10 -2.15
C ALA A 114 -21.23 -3.58 -2.59
N ALA A 115 -21.13 -4.85 -2.93
CA ALA A 115 -19.92 -5.45 -3.46
C ALA A 115 -19.31 -4.64 -4.62
N ILE A 116 -18.01 -4.38 -4.54
CA ILE A 116 -17.19 -3.87 -5.63
C ILE A 116 -17.14 -4.95 -6.70
N THR A 117 -17.48 -4.57 -7.93
CA THR A 117 -17.44 -5.47 -9.09
C THR A 117 -16.58 -4.89 -10.20
N ALA A 118 -16.26 -5.69 -11.22
CA ALA A 118 -15.59 -5.19 -12.42
C ALA A 118 -16.42 -4.13 -13.19
N LYS A 119 -17.75 -4.10 -13.01
CA LYS A 119 -18.62 -3.06 -13.58
C LYS A 119 -18.54 -1.73 -12.85
N GLY A 120 -17.95 -1.71 -11.66
CA GLY A 120 -17.92 -0.56 -10.76
C GLY A 120 -19.10 -0.55 -9.78
N ALA A 121 -18.82 -0.12 -8.56
CA ALA A 121 -19.77 0.17 -7.50
C ALA A 121 -19.75 1.68 -7.20
N PRO A 122 -20.83 2.43 -7.50
CA PRO A 122 -20.89 3.87 -7.26
C PRO A 122 -20.67 4.21 -5.78
N LEU A 123 -19.89 5.27 -5.54
CA LEU A 123 -19.68 5.80 -4.19
C LEU A 123 -20.86 6.69 -3.77
N LYS A 124 -21.41 6.40 -2.59
CA LYS A 124 -22.54 7.12 -1.99
C LYS A 124 -22.09 7.87 -0.74
N TRP A 125 -22.68 9.03 -0.50
CA TRP A 125 -22.33 9.93 0.59
C TRP A 125 -22.76 9.35 1.95
N VAL A 126 -21.80 9.24 2.88
CA VAL A 126 -22.05 8.82 4.27
C VAL A 126 -22.06 10.05 5.18
N ALA A 127 -20.99 10.86 5.10
CA ALA A 127 -20.81 12.08 5.87
C ALA A 127 -19.77 12.97 5.19
N GLY A 128 -19.68 14.24 5.57
CA GLY A 128 -18.68 15.15 5.03
C GLY A 128 -18.70 16.52 5.70
N SER A 129 -17.69 17.34 5.41
CA SER A 129 -17.70 18.76 5.76
C SER A 129 -18.66 19.59 4.90
N ALA A 130 -19.18 19.00 3.83
CA ALA A 130 -20.18 19.58 2.94
C ALA A 130 -21.22 18.53 2.53
N THR A 131 -22.32 18.98 1.93
CA THR A 131 -23.36 18.09 1.40
C THR A 131 -22.85 17.32 0.19
N GLY A 132 -23.48 16.17 -0.11
CA GLY A 132 -23.16 15.39 -1.30
C GLY A 132 -23.29 16.17 -2.62
N ASN A 133 -24.12 17.21 -2.66
CA ASN A 133 -24.24 18.09 -3.83
C ASN A 133 -23.03 19.01 -4.02
N VAL A 134 -22.53 19.61 -2.94
CA VAL A 134 -21.31 20.44 -2.99
C VAL A 134 -20.10 19.59 -3.36
N LEU A 135 -20.05 18.35 -2.84
CA LEU A 135 -19.04 17.38 -3.25
C LEU A 135 -19.14 17.05 -4.74
N ALA A 136 -20.34 16.77 -5.26
CA ALA A 136 -20.55 16.46 -6.69
C ALA A 136 -20.05 17.59 -7.60
N GLN A 137 -20.38 18.84 -7.26
CA GLN A 137 -19.94 20.02 -8.01
C GLN A 137 -18.42 20.15 -8.01
N ARG A 138 -17.77 19.92 -6.86
CA ARG A 138 -16.30 19.94 -6.76
C ARG A 138 -15.64 18.79 -7.53
N LEU A 139 -16.28 17.64 -7.58
CA LEU A 139 -15.82 16.49 -8.36
C LEU A 139 -16.04 16.68 -9.87
N GLY A 140 -16.96 17.54 -10.29
CA GLY A 140 -17.35 17.72 -11.69
C GLY A 140 -17.78 16.41 -12.37
N GLY A 141 -18.28 15.43 -11.60
CA GLY A 141 -18.50 14.06 -12.06
C GLY A 141 -18.84 13.10 -10.93
N SER A 142 -18.79 11.80 -11.23
CA SER A 142 -19.12 10.74 -10.27
C SER A 142 -17.93 9.81 -9.99
N LEU A 143 -17.87 9.28 -8.77
CA LEU A 143 -16.84 8.32 -8.36
C LEU A 143 -17.44 6.93 -8.15
N ALA A 144 -16.67 5.90 -8.48
CA ALA A 144 -16.97 4.50 -8.23
C ALA A 144 -15.69 3.74 -7.86
N LEU A 145 -15.85 2.61 -7.16
CA LEU A 145 -14.77 1.63 -6.99
C LEU A 145 -15.00 0.46 -7.94
N ALA A 146 -13.98 -0.01 -8.63
CA ALA A 146 -14.07 -1.13 -9.56
C ALA A 146 -12.90 -2.11 -9.33
N LEU A 147 -13.10 -3.38 -9.69
CA LEU A 147 -12.01 -4.35 -9.66
C LEU A 147 -11.05 -4.12 -10.84
N THR A 148 -9.75 -4.04 -10.56
CA THR A 148 -8.66 -3.85 -11.52
C THR A 148 -7.85 -5.15 -11.66
N GLY A 149 -8.27 -6.07 -12.55
CA GLY A 149 -7.55 -7.33 -12.80
C GLY A 149 -8.39 -8.44 -13.45
N SER A 150 -7.73 -9.43 -14.07
CA SER A 150 -8.37 -10.54 -14.83
C SER A 150 -8.64 -11.80 -14.02
N THR A 151 -8.15 -11.91 -12.78
CA THR A 151 -8.33 -13.07 -11.90
C THR A 151 -9.45 -12.78 -10.92
N VAL A 152 -10.65 -13.20 -11.29
CA VAL A 152 -11.87 -13.05 -10.48
C VAL A 152 -11.84 -14.07 -9.34
N ALA A 153 -11.10 -13.75 -8.29
CA ALA A 153 -11.29 -14.33 -6.95
C ALA A 153 -11.43 -13.22 -5.90
N ALA A 154 -12.03 -12.09 -6.29
CA ALA A 154 -12.45 -11.10 -5.31
C ALA A 154 -13.70 -11.65 -4.61
N GLY A 155 -13.54 -12.13 -3.38
CA GLY A 155 -14.64 -12.13 -2.43
C GLY A 155 -15.29 -10.74 -2.49
N ALA A 156 -16.62 -10.70 -2.59
CA ALA A 156 -17.37 -9.46 -2.71
C ALA A 156 -16.82 -8.47 -1.68
N ALA A 157 -16.30 -7.30 -2.06
CA ALA A 157 -15.71 -6.38 -1.10
C ALA A 157 -16.56 -5.12 -1.04
N ILE A 158 -17.03 -4.70 0.13
CA ILE A 158 -17.67 -3.39 0.31
C ILE A 158 -16.56 -2.39 0.64
N GLY A 159 -16.39 -1.40 -0.23
CA GLY A 159 -15.46 -0.31 -0.01
C GLY A 159 -16.09 0.84 0.78
N THR A 160 -15.35 1.35 1.76
CA THR A 160 -15.51 2.68 2.36
C THR A 160 -14.29 3.51 2.05
N VAL A 161 -14.50 4.75 1.63
CA VAL A 161 -13.45 5.70 1.25
C VAL A 161 -13.58 6.95 2.11
N ALA A 162 -12.47 7.49 2.60
CA ALA A 162 -12.42 8.90 2.98
C ALA A 162 -11.66 9.68 1.90
N LEU A 163 -12.24 10.79 1.49
CA LEU A 163 -11.76 11.70 0.47
C LEU A 163 -11.44 13.04 1.13
N LEU A 164 -10.32 13.66 0.73
CA LEU A 164 -9.93 15.01 1.11
C LEU A 164 -9.51 15.80 -0.14
N MET A 165 -10.11 16.96 -0.35
CA MET A 165 -9.68 18.00 -1.27
C MET A 165 -9.09 19.15 -0.44
N PRO A 166 -7.84 19.58 -0.71
CA PRO A 166 -7.20 20.61 0.10
C PRO A 166 -7.97 21.92 0.07
N ASN A 167 -7.87 22.71 1.13
CA ASN A 167 -8.52 24.01 1.20
C ASN A 167 -7.82 25.03 0.30
N THR A 168 -8.24 25.12 -0.97
CA THR A 168 -7.71 26.07 -1.97
C THR A 168 -8.51 27.39 -2.03
N LEU A 169 -9.42 27.63 -1.07
CA LEU A 169 -10.26 28.84 -1.04
C LEU A 169 -9.44 30.13 -0.88
N SER A 170 -8.24 30.03 -0.31
CA SER A 170 -7.26 31.11 -0.25
C SER A 170 -5.98 30.67 -0.97
N PRO A 171 -5.38 31.52 -1.83
CA PRO A 171 -4.08 31.23 -2.41
C PRO A 171 -3.04 30.98 -1.31
N ASP A 172 -2.32 29.87 -1.40
CA ASP A 172 -1.20 29.53 -0.53
C ASP A 172 -0.04 29.03 -1.38
N SER A 173 1.12 29.63 -1.20
CA SER A 173 2.36 29.36 -1.93
C SER A 173 2.98 28.00 -1.61
N ALA A 174 2.53 27.34 -0.53
CA ALA A 174 2.98 26.00 -0.19
C ALA A 174 2.34 24.89 -1.02
N PHE A 175 1.19 25.11 -1.66
CA PHE A 175 0.52 24.01 -2.37
C PHE A 175 1.29 23.57 -3.61
N TYR A 176 1.20 22.27 -3.93
CA TYR A 176 1.62 21.78 -5.24
C TYR A 176 0.82 22.46 -6.36
N LYS A 177 1.51 22.80 -7.43
CA LYS A 177 0.94 23.20 -8.72
C LYS A 177 0.61 21.95 -9.55
N ASN A 178 -0.35 22.06 -10.45
CA ASN A 178 -0.81 20.95 -11.29
C ASN A 178 0.33 20.30 -12.09
N GLU A 179 1.29 21.10 -12.58
CA GLU A 179 2.42 20.59 -13.38
C GLU A 179 3.41 19.80 -12.53
N GLN A 180 3.47 20.06 -11.22
CA GLN A 180 4.39 19.37 -10.31
C GLN A 180 3.92 17.95 -10.04
N TYR A 181 2.62 17.67 -9.95
CA TYR A 181 2.09 16.33 -9.69
C TYR A 181 2.52 15.30 -10.74
N ALA A 182 2.73 15.74 -12.00
CA ALA A 182 3.22 14.88 -13.06
C ALA A 182 4.64 14.32 -12.82
N LEU A 183 5.40 14.94 -11.91
CA LEU A 183 6.78 14.58 -11.57
C LEU A 183 6.89 13.85 -10.22
N LEU A 184 5.79 13.68 -9.49
CA LEU A 184 5.78 13.09 -8.15
C LEU A 184 5.44 11.60 -8.21
N GLU A 185 6.30 10.78 -7.59
CA GLU A 185 5.94 9.40 -7.22
C GLU A 185 5.27 9.36 -5.85
N THR A 186 5.66 10.27 -4.96
CA THR A 186 5.04 10.50 -3.66
C THR A 186 4.84 11.99 -3.42
N GLY A 187 3.78 12.34 -2.71
CA GLY A 187 3.39 13.71 -2.39
C GLY A 187 3.38 13.91 -0.89
N ARG A 188 3.85 15.08 -0.46
CA ARG A 188 3.85 15.48 0.94
C ARG A 188 2.46 15.93 1.36
N THR A 189 1.99 15.55 2.55
CA THR A 189 0.74 16.03 3.16
C THR A 189 0.92 16.21 4.67
N ARG A 190 0.21 17.17 5.30
CA ARG A 190 0.17 17.35 6.77
C ARG A 190 -0.92 16.57 7.48
N VAL A 191 -1.78 15.90 6.73
CA VAL A 191 -2.83 15.05 7.27
C VAL A 191 -2.89 13.74 6.51
N ARG A 192 -2.98 12.64 7.24
CA ARG A 192 -3.36 11.32 6.71
C ARG A 192 -4.54 10.79 7.52
N VAL A 193 -5.54 10.27 6.83
CA VAL A 193 -6.83 9.90 7.40
C VAL A 193 -6.95 8.38 7.46
N ASN A 194 -7.41 7.86 8.60
CA ASN A 194 -7.89 6.50 8.71
C ASN A 194 -9.41 6.49 8.59
N VAL A 195 -9.95 5.50 7.87
CA VAL A 195 -11.39 5.23 7.83
C VAL A 195 -11.60 3.73 7.98
N LYS A 196 -12.57 3.35 8.80
CA LYS A 196 -13.00 1.96 8.98
C LYS A 196 -14.49 1.94 9.21
N THR A 197 -15.24 1.13 8.49
CA THR A 197 -16.56 0.74 8.99
C THR A 197 -16.36 -0.05 10.30
N LEU A 198 -17.33 -0.12 11.18
CA LEU A 198 -17.31 -0.94 12.38
C LEU A 198 -18.28 -2.11 12.18
N PRO A 199 -18.18 -3.17 13.00
CA PRO A 199 -19.04 -4.33 12.80
C PRO A 199 -20.53 -3.99 12.94
N ASP A 200 -20.89 -2.96 13.70
CA ASP A 200 -22.27 -2.46 13.83
C ASP A 200 -22.75 -1.63 12.62
N GLY A 201 -21.93 -1.49 11.58
CA GLY A 201 -22.23 -0.70 10.38
C GLY A 201 -21.92 0.80 10.52
N SER A 202 -21.54 1.29 11.71
CA SER A 202 -21.07 2.66 11.87
C SER A 202 -19.72 2.87 11.20
N VAL A 203 -19.32 4.11 10.96
CA VAL A 203 -17.98 4.43 10.46
C VAL A 203 -17.16 5.07 11.56
N SER A 204 -15.93 4.63 11.72
CA SER A 204 -14.87 5.26 12.50
C SER A 204 -13.91 5.96 11.54
N ALA A 205 -13.63 7.23 11.79
CA ALA A 205 -12.64 7.98 11.04
C ALA A 205 -11.91 8.97 11.94
N TYR A 206 -10.61 9.11 11.72
CA TYR A 206 -9.73 10.06 12.43
C TYR A 206 -8.53 10.37 11.54
N GLY A 207 -7.93 11.55 11.71
CA GLY A 207 -6.70 11.94 11.05
C GLY A 207 -5.53 11.96 12.03
N PHE A 208 -4.32 11.82 11.49
CA PHE A 208 -3.10 12.19 12.19
C PHE A 208 -2.41 13.34 11.46
N TYR A 209 -1.94 14.30 12.26
CA TYR A 209 -0.98 15.29 11.81
C TYR A 209 0.35 14.59 11.55
N THR A 210 0.90 14.79 10.36
CA THR A 210 2.13 14.08 9.93
C THR A 210 3.40 14.88 10.21
N GLY A 211 3.28 16.20 10.42
CA GLY A 211 4.43 17.05 10.66
C GLY A 211 5.18 16.61 11.91
N GLY A 212 6.49 16.45 11.78
CA GLY A 212 7.36 15.93 12.85
C GLY A 212 7.60 14.42 12.79
N LYS A 213 6.99 13.69 11.84
CA LYS A 213 7.29 12.29 11.56
C LYS A 213 7.50 12.06 10.07
N LYS A 214 8.78 12.07 9.64
CA LYS A 214 9.17 11.94 8.23
C LYS A 214 8.51 10.77 7.48
N ASP A 215 8.38 9.62 8.14
CA ASP A 215 7.80 8.41 7.55
C ASP A 215 6.27 8.52 7.33
N TRP A 216 5.62 9.54 7.90
CA TRP A 216 4.19 9.79 7.77
C TRP A 216 3.87 10.85 6.72
N GLU A 217 4.82 11.73 6.42
CA GLU A 217 4.59 12.95 5.64
C GLU A 217 4.35 12.68 4.15
N PHE A 218 4.74 11.52 3.62
CA PHE A 218 4.65 11.20 2.20
C PHE A 218 3.65 10.07 1.94
N VAL A 219 2.89 10.21 0.85
CA VAL A 219 1.88 9.26 0.37
C VAL A 219 2.08 9.07 -1.15
N PRO A 220 1.82 7.88 -1.72
CA PRO A 220 1.89 7.67 -3.17
C PRO A 220 1.06 8.68 -3.97
N VAL A 221 1.59 9.12 -5.11
CA VAL A 221 0.87 9.93 -6.09
C VAL A 221 0.55 9.06 -7.30
N ILE A 222 -0.72 8.93 -7.62
CA ILE A 222 -1.22 8.04 -8.67
C ILE A 222 -1.83 8.89 -9.78
N LYS A 223 -1.24 8.80 -10.97
CA LYS A 223 -1.83 9.40 -12.17
C LYS A 223 -3.06 8.59 -12.59
N ALA A 224 -4.22 9.24 -12.62
CA ALA A 224 -5.42 8.64 -13.19
C ALA A 224 -5.27 8.51 -14.72
N LYS A 225 -5.48 7.30 -15.24
CA LYS A 225 -5.37 6.99 -16.67
C LYS A 225 -6.74 7.09 -17.32
N GLN A 226 -6.80 7.78 -18.46
CA GLN A 226 -8.03 7.85 -19.24
C GLN A 226 -8.29 6.49 -19.93
N GLU A 227 -9.49 5.96 -19.73
CA GLU A 227 -9.99 4.73 -20.35
C GLU A 227 -11.37 5.00 -20.94
N GLY A 228 -11.42 5.36 -22.23
CA GLY A 228 -12.66 5.82 -22.85
C GLY A 228 -13.13 7.13 -22.21
N GLU A 229 -14.35 7.15 -21.69
CA GLU A 229 -14.97 8.34 -21.08
C GLU A 229 -14.68 8.49 -19.58
N LYS A 230 -13.92 7.57 -18.97
CA LYS A 230 -13.61 7.56 -17.54
C LYS A 230 -12.12 7.67 -17.28
N PHE A 231 -11.77 8.03 -16.05
CA PHE A 231 -10.40 7.98 -15.54
C PHE A 231 -10.30 6.92 -14.45
N VAL A 232 -9.26 6.09 -14.52
CA VAL A 232 -9.03 4.98 -13.60
C VAL A 232 -7.69 5.17 -12.88
N ALA A 233 -7.72 5.12 -11.56
CA ALA A 233 -6.52 5.11 -10.71
C ALA A 233 -6.51 3.82 -9.89
N ASP A 234 -5.44 3.03 -10.02
CA ASP A 234 -5.29 1.79 -9.26
C ASP A 234 -4.92 2.11 -7.82
N LEU A 235 -5.78 1.77 -6.86
CA LEU A 235 -5.53 1.99 -5.43
C LEU A 235 -4.75 0.83 -4.80
N GLY A 236 -4.42 -0.21 -5.59
CA GLY A 236 -3.83 -1.46 -5.13
C GLY A 236 -4.87 -2.47 -4.69
N ASN A 237 -4.42 -3.68 -4.39
CA ASN A 237 -5.25 -4.80 -3.96
C ASN A 237 -6.35 -5.19 -4.98
N GLY A 238 -6.11 -4.94 -6.27
CA GLY A 238 -7.07 -5.20 -7.34
C GLY A 238 -8.33 -4.31 -7.28
N ILE A 239 -8.26 -3.15 -6.59
CA ILE A 239 -9.35 -2.17 -6.55
C ILE A 239 -8.84 -0.84 -7.11
N GLY A 240 -9.54 -0.32 -8.10
CA GLY A 240 -9.31 1.01 -8.66
C GLY A 240 -10.42 1.99 -8.32
N LEU A 241 -10.06 3.27 -8.20
CA LEU A 241 -10.98 4.39 -8.24
C LEU A 241 -11.29 4.72 -9.70
N THR A 242 -12.57 4.79 -10.03
CA THR A 242 -13.05 5.30 -11.31
C THR A 242 -13.70 6.65 -11.11
N TRP A 243 -13.28 7.65 -11.88
CA TRP A 243 -13.97 8.93 -12.00
C TRP A 243 -14.57 9.07 -13.39
N THR A 244 -15.86 9.39 -13.46
CA THR A 244 -16.56 9.67 -14.72
C THR A 244 -16.92 11.15 -14.73
N PRO A 245 -16.26 11.97 -15.57
CA PRO A 245 -16.56 13.39 -15.72
C PRO A 245 -18.01 13.61 -16.17
N ALA A 246 -18.64 14.67 -15.70
CA ALA A 246 -19.87 15.17 -16.28
C ALA A 246 -19.56 16.00 -17.53
N ALA A 247 -20.48 16.05 -18.49
CA ALA A 247 -20.33 16.89 -19.69
C ALA A 247 -20.19 18.39 -19.33
N ASN A 248 -20.84 18.79 -18.23
CA ASN A 248 -20.72 20.10 -17.60
C ASN A 248 -20.66 19.90 -16.08
N PRO A 249 -19.69 20.49 -15.36
CA PRO A 249 -19.59 20.35 -13.90
C PRO A 249 -20.84 20.77 -13.12
N ASP A 250 -21.60 21.75 -13.63
CA ASP A 250 -22.85 22.19 -13.01
C ASP A 250 -23.98 21.16 -13.13
N ASP A 251 -23.88 20.28 -14.14
CA ASP A 251 -24.80 19.18 -14.40
C ASP A 251 -24.30 17.85 -13.79
N ALA A 252 -23.30 17.91 -12.90
CA ALA A 252 -22.74 16.73 -12.25
C ALA A 252 -23.82 15.93 -11.51
N PRO A 253 -23.88 14.60 -11.68
CA PRO A 253 -24.82 13.76 -10.96
C PRO A 253 -24.66 13.94 -9.45
N LYS A 254 -25.77 14.14 -8.74
CA LYS A 254 -25.75 14.21 -7.27
C LYS A 254 -25.13 12.95 -6.69
N VAL A 255 -24.24 13.10 -5.71
CA VAL A 255 -23.76 11.96 -4.91
C VAL A 255 -24.90 11.57 -3.95
N PRO A 256 -25.57 10.42 -4.15
CA PRO A 256 -26.70 10.04 -3.32
C PRO A 256 -26.24 9.65 -1.92
N ALA A 257 -27.09 9.82 -0.91
CA ALA A 257 -26.80 9.36 0.44
C ALA A 257 -26.80 7.82 0.52
N LEU A 258 -25.93 7.26 1.34
CA LEU A 258 -25.95 5.84 1.68
C LEU A 258 -26.97 5.59 2.78
N GLU A 259 -28.10 4.96 2.42
CA GLU A 259 -29.19 4.67 3.36
C GLU A 259 -28.73 3.83 4.55
N GLY A 260 -29.28 4.13 5.73
CA GLY A 260 -29.00 3.39 6.96
C GLY A 260 -27.65 3.69 7.62
N SER A 261 -26.84 4.59 7.05
CA SER A 261 -25.55 4.96 7.65
C SER A 261 -25.75 5.80 8.92
N PRO A 262 -25.18 5.40 10.07
CA PRO A 262 -25.20 6.23 11.27
C PRO A 262 -24.50 7.58 11.05
N PRO A 263 -24.90 8.64 11.77
CA PRO A 263 -24.22 9.93 11.68
C PRO A 263 -22.78 9.79 12.16
N LEU A 264 -21.84 10.33 11.38
CA LEU A 264 -20.43 10.36 11.73
C LEU A 264 -20.13 11.57 12.63
N PRO A 265 -19.46 11.39 13.78
CA PRO A 265 -19.03 12.52 14.60
C PRO A 265 -17.96 13.35 13.88
N THR A 266 -17.65 14.53 14.43
CA THR A 266 -16.56 15.37 13.94
C THR A 266 -15.26 14.58 13.87
N ILE A 267 -14.66 14.56 12.68
CA ILE A 267 -13.35 13.94 12.47
C ILE A 267 -12.26 14.92 12.93
N TRP A 268 -11.45 14.48 13.88
CA TRP A 268 -10.31 15.21 14.40
C TRP A 268 -9.01 14.72 13.77
N VAL A 269 -8.08 15.64 13.60
CA VAL A 269 -6.68 15.42 13.24
C VAL A 269 -5.86 15.54 14.51
N TYR A 270 -5.29 14.41 14.95
CA TYR A 270 -4.57 14.34 16.21
C TYR A 270 -3.06 14.53 16.01
N PRO A 271 -2.37 15.19 16.96
CA PRO A 271 -0.91 15.20 16.96
C PRO A 271 -0.37 13.78 17.25
N PRO A 272 0.85 13.46 16.79
CA PRO A 272 1.43 12.12 16.93
C PRO A 272 1.97 11.84 18.35
N THR A 273 1.14 11.99 19.38
CA THR A 273 1.52 11.88 20.80
C THR A 273 0.89 10.65 21.48
N GLU A 274 1.49 10.19 22.58
CA GLU A 274 0.90 9.11 23.39
C GLU A 274 -0.50 9.45 23.93
N GLN A 275 -0.79 10.74 24.15
CA GLN A 275 -2.12 11.16 24.59
C GLN A 275 -3.17 10.90 23.50
N ALA A 276 -2.84 11.13 22.23
CA ALA A 276 -3.73 10.78 21.12
C ALA A 276 -4.00 9.26 21.08
N ASN A 277 -2.99 8.44 21.36
CA ASN A 277 -3.12 6.97 21.42
C ASN A 277 -3.97 6.47 22.58
N LYS A 278 -4.14 7.27 23.65
CA LYS A 278 -5.05 6.95 24.76
C LYS A 278 -6.49 7.34 24.45
N ILE A 279 -6.68 8.40 23.66
CA ILE A 279 -8.00 8.89 23.23
C ILE A 279 -8.58 7.97 22.16
N LEU A 280 -7.77 7.57 21.18
CA LEU A 280 -8.13 6.63 20.13
C LEU A 280 -7.92 5.21 20.65
N VAL A 281 -8.95 4.36 20.63
CA VAL A 281 -8.82 2.98 21.11
C VAL A 281 -8.04 2.17 20.07
N ASN A 282 -6.75 1.91 20.32
CA ASN A 282 -5.84 1.14 19.45
C ASN A 282 -5.81 1.68 18.00
N PRO A 283 -5.34 2.92 17.78
CA PRO A 283 -5.31 3.51 16.45
C PRO A 283 -4.35 2.75 15.55
N GLU A 284 -4.71 2.68 14.27
CA GLU A 284 -3.76 2.40 13.22
C GLU A 284 -3.07 3.70 12.86
N HIS A 285 -1.79 3.64 12.53
CA HIS A 285 -1.01 4.82 12.16
C HIS A 285 -0.71 4.82 10.67
N PRO A 286 -0.28 5.97 10.11
CA PRO A 286 0.50 5.95 8.88
C PRO A 286 1.88 5.29 9.14
N PRO A 287 2.52 4.69 8.12
CA PRO A 287 2.11 4.65 6.72
C PRO A 287 1.24 3.46 6.33
N GLU A 288 0.66 2.71 7.28
CA GLU A 288 -0.05 1.44 7.04
C GLU A 288 -1.37 1.59 6.24
N TYR A 289 -1.85 2.82 6.05
CA TYR A 289 -3.08 3.07 5.30
C TYR A 289 -2.95 2.73 3.81
N GLN A 290 -4.04 2.25 3.22
CA GLN A 290 -4.18 2.17 1.77
C GLN A 290 -4.69 3.52 1.23
N ASP A 291 -3.79 4.50 1.20
CA ASP A 291 -4.09 5.86 0.76
C ASP A 291 -3.16 6.36 -0.36
N ALA A 292 -3.68 7.32 -1.12
CA ALA A 292 -3.00 7.90 -2.28
C ALA A 292 -3.51 9.32 -2.54
N ILE A 293 -2.64 10.15 -3.12
CA ILE A 293 -3.07 11.34 -3.86
C ILE A 293 -3.33 10.93 -5.30
N ILE A 294 -4.54 11.15 -5.78
CA ILE A 294 -4.93 10.89 -7.16
C ILE A 294 -4.82 12.20 -7.94
N TRP A 295 -3.96 12.20 -8.94
CA TRP A 295 -3.77 13.33 -9.84
C TRP A 295 -4.42 13.04 -11.20
N PHE A 296 -5.21 14.00 -11.68
CA PHE A 296 -5.84 13.97 -12.99
C PHE A 296 -5.08 14.91 -13.94
N PRO A 297 -4.91 14.54 -15.22
CA PRO A 297 -4.39 15.44 -16.24
C PRO A 297 -5.11 16.80 -16.23
N ALA A 298 -4.38 17.90 -16.47
CA ALA A 298 -4.92 19.26 -16.29
C ALA A 298 -6.14 19.57 -17.18
N ASP A 299 -6.21 18.95 -18.35
CA ASP A 299 -7.33 19.01 -19.29
C ASP A 299 -8.59 18.28 -18.79
N ALA A 300 -8.46 17.41 -17.79
CA ALA A 300 -9.58 16.70 -17.18
C ALA A 300 -10.43 17.61 -16.27
N GLY A 301 -9.86 18.70 -15.73
CA GLY A 301 -10.61 19.71 -14.95
C GLY A 301 -10.91 19.34 -13.49
N LEU A 302 -10.50 18.16 -13.01
CA LEU A 302 -10.59 17.78 -11.60
C LEU A 302 -9.26 18.04 -10.88
N GLU A 303 -9.29 18.83 -9.81
CA GLU A 303 -8.14 19.05 -8.93
C GLU A 303 -7.73 17.73 -8.24
N PRO A 304 -6.44 17.55 -7.89
CA PRO A 304 -5.97 16.35 -7.21
C PRO A 304 -6.70 16.11 -5.89
N ILE A 305 -7.02 14.84 -5.62
CA ILE A 305 -7.76 14.42 -4.42
C ILE A 305 -6.94 13.42 -3.62
N TYR A 306 -7.01 13.47 -2.29
CA TYR A 306 -6.48 12.43 -1.43
C TYR A 306 -7.59 11.43 -1.11
N ILE A 307 -7.27 10.15 -1.20
CA ILE A 307 -8.19 9.03 -0.99
C ILE A 307 -7.52 8.06 -0.03
N VAL A 308 -8.27 7.59 0.97
CA VAL A 308 -7.95 6.38 1.74
C VAL A 308 -9.05 5.36 1.53
N LEU A 309 -8.67 4.12 1.22
CA LEU A 309 -9.58 3.00 1.01
C LEU A 309 -9.56 2.06 2.21
N ASN A 310 -10.75 1.75 2.72
CA ASN A 310 -11.00 0.58 3.55
C ASN A 310 -11.90 -0.38 2.77
N ALA A 311 -11.29 -1.39 2.15
CA ALA A 311 -12.01 -2.48 1.54
C ALA A 311 -12.30 -3.53 2.62
N ARG A 312 -13.59 -3.74 2.91
CA ARG A 312 -14.04 -4.86 3.72
C ARG A 312 -14.41 -5.98 2.76
N TYR A 313 -13.63 -7.04 2.76
CA TYR A 313 -14.07 -8.27 2.11
C TYR A 313 -15.32 -8.77 2.86
N GLU A 314 -16.42 -8.88 2.13
CA GLU A 314 -17.76 -9.25 2.59
C GLU A 314 -17.77 -10.62 3.26
N PRO A 315 -18.89 -10.95 3.93
CA PRO A 315 -19.10 -12.24 4.52
C PRO A 315 -18.59 -13.41 3.68
N GLY A 316 -17.62 -14.15 4.22
CA GLY A 316 -17.05 -15.33 3.58
C GLY A 316 -17.30 -16.58 4.39
N GLY A 317 -17.44 -17.69 3.68
CA GLY A 317 -17.41 -19.02 4.29
C GLY A 317 -15.96 -19.44 4.52
N VAL A 318 -15.67 -20.05 5.66
CA VAL A 318 -14.32 -20.60 5.92
C VAL A 318 -14.07 -21.80 5.00
N THR A 319 -12.95 -21.75 4.29
CA THR A 319 -12.44 -22.81 3.41
C THR A 319 -11.06 -23.24 3.87
N GLY A 320 -10.48 -24.26 3.22
CA GLY A 320 -9.17 -24.80 3.57
C GLY A 320 -9.23 -25.96 4.55
N VAL A 321 -8.12 -26.69 4.66
CA VAL A 321 -8.01 -27.91 5.46
C VAL A 321 -7.35 -27.65 6.81
N GLY A 322 -6.39 -26.73 6.86
CA GLY A 322 -5.45 -26.58 7.97
C GLY A 322 -4.35 -27.63 7.93
N GLU A 323 -3.46 -27.59 8.91
CA GLU A 323 -2.35 -28.53 9.06
C GLU A 323 -2.39 -29.29 10.40
N ASP A 324 -1.97 -30.54 10.36
CA ASP A 324 -1.79 -31.35 11.56
C ASP A 324 -0.52 -30.91 12.30
N VAL A 325 -0.73 -30.22 13.42
CA VAL A 325 0.36 -29.71 14.26
C VAL A 325 0.72 -30.69 15.37
N ALA A 326 2.00 -31.04 15.46
CA ALA A 326 2.55 -31.85 16.53
C ALA A 326 3.29 -30.98 17.57
N GLY A 327 3.16 -31.33 18.85
CA GLY A 327 3.84 -30.63 19.94
C GLY A 327 3.21 -29.27 20.28
N ILE A 328 4.05 -28.28 20.58
CA ILE A 328 3.59 -26.94 20.96
C ILE A 328 3.27 -26.15 19.70
N TRP A 329 1.98 -25.93 19.44
CA TRP A 329 1.50 -25.31 18.20
C TRP A 329 2.15 -23.96 17.91
N LEU A 330 2.13 -23.04 18.88
CA LEU A 330 2.66 -21.68 18.70
C LEU A 330 4.19 -21.57 18.88
N ALA A 331 4.92 -22.68 19.01
CA ALA A 331 6.39 -22.62 19.07
C ALA A 331 7.01 -22.07 17.78
N GLY A 332 6.37 -22.32 16.63
CA GLY A 332 6.79 -21.83 15.31
C GLY A 332 6.30 -20.43 14.94
N ALA A 333 5.48 -19.78 15.77
CA ALA A 333 4.85 -18.50 15.42
C ALA A 333 5.85 -17.33 15.29
N GLY A 334 7.07 -17.48 15.83
CA GLY A 334 8.14 -16.47 15.74
C GLY A 334 9.11 -16.68 14.57
N ILE A 335 8.89 -17.67 13.70
CA ILE A 335 9.81 -18.04 12.61
C ILE A 335 9.08 -18.17 11.27
N GLY A 336 9.80 -17.96 10.16
CA GLY A 336 9.27 -18.16 8.80
C GLY A 336 8.00 -17.35 8.55
N LEU A 337 6.94 -18.04 8.09
CA LEU A 337 5.60 -17.47 7.87
C LEU A 337 4.67 -17.62 9.08
N GLY A 338 5.15 -18.13 10.21
CA GLY A 338 4.35 -18.38 11.42
C GLY A 338 3.87 -19.82 11.55
N ALA A 339 2.98 -20.05 12.52
CA ALA A 339 2.37 -21.35 12.80
C ALA A 339 1.09 -21.53 11.96
N PRO A 340 0.90 -22.66 11.26
CA PRO A 340 -0.29 -22.89 10.45
C PRO A 340 -1.56 -23.03 11.31
N ILE A 341 -2.73 -22.91 10.70
CA ILE A 341 -4.01 -23.15 11.37
C ILE A 341 -4.18 -24.66 11.61
N PRO A 342 -4.42 -25.13 12.86
CA PRO A 342 -4.59 -26.55 13.12
C PRO A 342 -5.82 -27.13 12.41
N THR A 343 -5.71 -28.30 11.77
CA THR A 343 -6.82 -29.01 11.10
C THR A 343 -8.07 -29.09 11.98
N ARG A 344 -7.89 -29.44 13.26
CA ARG A 344 -8.98 -29.54 14.24
C ARG A 344 -9.74 -28.22 14.49
N ILE A 345 -9.09 -27.07 14.30
CA ILE A 345 -9.72 -25.75 14.40
C ILE A 345 -10.36 -25.36 13.07
N ALA A 346 -9.68 -25.67 11.96
CA ALA A 346 -10.25 -25.51 10.63
C ALA A 346 -11.57 -26.28 10.49
N ASP A 347 -11.62 -27.54 10.92
CA ASP A 347 -12.82 -28.40 10.89
C ASP A 347 -14.01 -27.78 11.64
N VAL A 348 -13.76 -27.15 12.79
CA VAL A 348 -14.80 -26.48 13.57
C VAL A 348 -15.40 -25.31 12.80
N LEU A 349 -14.55 -24.54 12.10
CA LEU A 349 -14.95 -23.30 11.45
C LEU A 349 -15.40 -23.50 9.99
N ARG A 350 -14.99 -24.59 9.34
CA ARG A 350 -15.20 -24.82 7.90
C ARG A 350 -16.67 -24.75 7.53
N GLY A 351 -16.97 -23.99 6.49
CA GLY A 351 -18.33 -23.75 6.01
C GLY A 351 -19.14 -22.75 6.84
N GLN A 352 -18.66 -22.34 8.03
CA GLN A 352 -19.29 -21.24 8.76
C GLN A 352 -19.05 -19.93 8.01
N LYS A 353 -20.08 -19.08 7.99
CA LYS A 353 -20.02 -17.76 7.36
C LYS A 353 -19.79 -16.69 8.42
N PHE A 354 -18.82 -15.84 8.19
CA PHE A 354 -18.50 -14.72 9.07
C PHE A 354 -18.71 -13.42 8.34
N ARG A 355 -19.39 -12.46 8.97
CA ARG A 355 -19.68 -11.13 8.39
C ARG A 355 -18.46 -10.24 8.15
N ASP A 356 -17.36 -10.49 8.86
CA ASP A 356 -16.10 -9.78 8.78
C ASP A 356 -14.97 -10.63 9.39
N PHE A 357 -13.71 -10.27 9.11
CA PHE A 357 -12.55 -11.03 9.56
C PHE A 357 -12.35 -10.95 11.09
N ASP A 358 -12.83 -9.89 11.75
CA ASP A 358 -12.78 -9.78 13.20
C ASP A 358 -13.71 -10.77 13.90
N THR A 359 -14.90 -10.98 13.36
CA THR A 359 -15.85 -11.98 13.86
C THR A 359 -15.29 -13.40 13.64
N PHE A 360 -14.65 -13.63 12.49
CA PHE A 360 -13.89 -14.87 12.24
C PHE A 360 -12.76 -15.06 13.26
N ARG A 361 -11.93 -14.05 13.49
CA ARG A 361 -10.81 -14.11 14.45
C ARG A 361 -11.29 -14.38 15.87
N ALA A 362 -12.41 -13.79 16.28
CA ALA A 362 -13.02 -14.07 17.58
C ALA A 362 -13.46 -15.54 17.68
N ALA A 363 -14.19 -16.03 16.67
CA ALA A 363 -14.61 -17.43 16.61
C ALA A 363 -13.43 -18.41 16.56
N PHE A 364 -12.36 -18.06 15.84
CA PHE A 364 -11.11 -18.80 15.79
C PHE A 364 -10.48 -18.96 17.17
N TRP A 365 -10.30 -17.87 17.91
CA TRP A 365 -9.73 -17.93 19.26
C TRP A 365 -10.65 -18.64 20.26
N THR A 366 -11.97 -18.52 20.11
CA THR A 366 -12.93 -19.29 20.90
C THR A 366 -12.83 -20.79 20.59
N ALA A 367 -12.68 -21.18 19.32
CA ALA A 367 -12.50 -22.58 18.92
C ALA A 367 -11.19 -23.16 19.51
N VAL A 368 -10.08 -22.42 19.45
CA VAL A 368 -8.83 -22.78 20.15
C VAL A 368 -9.05 -22.89 21.66
N GLY A 369 -9.85 -21.98 22.23
CA GLY A 369 -10.19 -21.99 23.66
C GLY A 369 -11.03 -23.19 24.10
N ASN A 370 -11.78 -23.79 23.17
CA ASN A 370 -12.65 -24.92 23.43
C ASN A 370 -11.99 -26.27 23.09
N ASP A 371 -10.85 -26.27 22.41
CA ASP A 371 -10.05 -27.48 22.17
C ASP A 371 -9.16 -27.78 23.40
N PRO A 372 -9.39 -28.89 24.14
CA PRO A 372 -8.65 -29.16 25.37
C PRO A 372 -7.14 -29.35 25.17
N GLU A 373 -6.74 -29.90 24.02
CA GLU A 373 -5.34 -30.19 23.73
C GLU A 373 -4.56 -28.89 23.48
N LEU A 374 -5.09 -28.00 22.64
CA LEU A 374 -4.52 -26.68 22.39
C LEU A 374 -4.62 -25.78 23.62
N LEU A 375 -5.77 -25.74 24.30
CA LEU A 375 -5.97 -24.93 25.50
C LEU A 375 -4.96 -25.26 26.61
N SER A 376 -4.58 -26.55 26.73
CA SER A 376 -3.61 -27.01 27.73
C SER A 376 -2.25 -26.33 27.60
N GLN A 377 -1.87 -25.92 26.38
CA GLN A 377 -0.59 -25.28 26.05
C GLN A 377 -0.51 -23.82 26.54
N PHE A 378 -1.64 -23.21 26.91
CA PHE A 378 -1.69 -21.81 27.33
C PHE A 378 -1.70 -21.66 28.85
N LYS A 379 -1.03 -20.60 29.35
CA LYS A 379 -1.12 -20.17 30.76
C LYS A 379 -2.55 -19.71 31.11
N PRO A 380 -2.97 -19.76 32.39
CA PRO A 380 -4.34 -19.42 32.81
C PRO A 380 -4.84 -18.06 32.31
N THR A 381 -3.98 -17.03 32.31
CA THR A 381 -4.32 -15.68 31.84
C THR A 381 -4.59 -15.58 30.34
N ASN A 382 -4.07 -16.52 29.54
CA ASN A 382 -4.36 -16.64 28.11
C ASN A 382 -5.57 -17.54 27.86
N ARG A 383 -5.78 -18.59 28.67
CA ARG A 383 -6.99 -19.43 28.61
C ARG A 383 -8.27 -18.60 28.71
N GLY A 384 -8.33 -17.68 29.69
CA GLY A 384 -9.47 -16.78 29.83
C GLY A 384 -9.66 -15.80 28.66
N LYS A 385 -8.61 -15.49 27.88
CA LYS A 385 -8.76 -14.64 26.67
C LYS A 385 -9.34 -15.43 25.51
N LEU A 386 -8.82 -16.64 25.29
CA LEU A 386 -9.27 -17.54 24.23
C LEU A 386 -10.78 -17.80 24.34
N LEU A 387 -11.25 -18.15 25.54
CA LEU A 387 -12.68 -18.37 25.81
C LEU A 387 -13.57 -17.13 25.54
N ASN A 388 -12.99 -15.93 25.60
CA ASN A 388 -13.66 -14.67 25.29
C ASN A 388 -13.41 -14.18 23.85
N GLY A 389 -12.92 -15.05 22.95
CA GLY A 389 -12.63 -14.71 21.55
C GLY A 389 -11.46 -13.75 21.37
N LYS A 390 -10.57 -13.63 22.36
CA LYS A 390 -9.43 -12.70 22.34
C LYS A 390 -8.13 -13.46 22.09
N ALA A 391 -7.29 -12.88 21.23
CA ALA A 391 -5.95 -13.39 20.97
C ALA A 391 -5.11 -13.49 22.28
N PRO A 392 -4.37 -14.60 22.46
CA PRO A 392 -3.51 -14.78 23.62
C PRO A 392 -2.28 -13.87 23.53
N PHE A 393 -1.66 -13.55 24.67
CA PHE A 393 -0.38 -12.84 24.68
C PHE A 393 0.76 -13.77 24.24
N ALA A 394 1.63 -13.25 23.37
CA ALA A 394 2.91 -13.84 23.03
C ALA A 394 3.89 -13.77 24.22
N GLN A 395 5.01 -14.51 24.12
CA GLN A 395 6.09 -14.40 25.09
C GLN A 395 6.70 -13.00 25.02
N ARG A 396 7.18 -12.46 26.14
CA ARG A 396 7.71 -11.08 26.20
C ARG A 396 8.81 -10.78 25.16
N PRO A 397 9.74 -11.70 24.84
CA PRO A 397 10.75 -11.45 23.80
C PRO A 397 10.19 -11.28 22.38
N GLU A 398 8.94 -11.73 22.17
CA GLU A 398 8.23 -11.75 20.89
C GLU A 398 7.26 -10.56 20.72
N HIS A 399 7.28 -9.61 21.66
CA HIS A 399 6.49 -8.38 21.59
C HIS A 399 7.14 -7.37 20.63
N ASN A 400 6.33 -6.51 20.04
CA ASN A 400 6.78 -5.35 19.26
C ASN A 400 6.18 -4.08 19.86
N GLY A 401 6.93 -3.42 20.77
CA GLY A 401 6.42 -2.29 21.54
C GLY A 401 5.24 -2.69 22.43
N GLU A 402 4.12 -1.96 22.35
CA GLU A 402 2.89 -2.29 23.07
C GLU A 402 2.12 -3.46 22.43
N ASN A 403 2.49 -3.87 21.21
CA ASN A 403 1.85 -5.01 20.57
C ASN A 403 2.41 -6.33 21.13
N ALA A 404 1.56 -7.00 21.90
CA ALA A 404 1.94 -8.15 22.72
C ALA A 404 1.14 -9.43 22.42
N ARG A 405 0.18 -9.39 21.48
CA ARG A 405 -0.75 -10.52 21.22
C ARG A 405 -0.38 -11.22 19.93
N TYR A 406 -0.60 -12.53 19.85
CA TYR A 406 -0.47 -13.22 18.57
C TYR A 406 -1.43 -12.63 17.54
N GLU A 407 -0.97 -12.59 16.29
CA GLU A 407 -1.68 -12.00 15.16
C GLU A 407 -1.92 -13.05 14.09
N MET A 408 -2.97 -12.87 13.29
CA MET A 408 -3.21 -13.71 12.12
C MET A 408 -2.64 -12.99 10.90
N HIS A 409 -1.84 -13.70 10.12
CA HIS A 409 -1.20 -13.21 8.91
C HIS A 409 -1.74 -13.98 7.70
N HIS A 410 -1.97 -13.27 6.59
CA HIS A 410 -2.29 -13.88 5.30
C HIS A 410 -1.01 -14.18 4.54
N ILE A 411 -0.73 -15.46 4.26
CA ILE A 411 0.50 -15.94 3.61
C ILE A 411 0.62 -15.35 2.21
N GLU A 412 -0.37 -15.61 1.36
CA GLU A 412 -0.62 -14.81 0.19
C GLU A 412 -1.41 -13.59 0.63
N HIS A 413 -0.79 -12.42 0.49
CA HIS A 413 -1.43 -11.18 0.88
C HIS A 413 -2.74 -11.03 0.10
N ILE A 414 -3.78 -10.54 0.78
CA ILE A 414 -5.07 -10.29 0.14
C ILE A 414 -4.92 -9.37 -1.08
N LYS A 415 -3.95 -8.44 -1.02
CA LYS A 415 -3.62 -7.55 -2.15
C LYS A 415 -3.19 -8.26 -3.43
N ASN A 416 -2.64 -9.46 -3.31
CA ASN A 416 -2.13 -10.27 -4.42
C ASN A 416 -3.17 -11.31 -4.88
N GLY A 417 -4.38 -11.32 -4.31
CA GLY A 417 -5.43 -12.30 -4.62
C GLY A 417 -5.60 -13.39 -3.57
N GLY A 418 -4.87 -13.32 -2.45
CA GLY A 418 -4.98 -14.29 -1.36
C GLY A 418 -6.38 -14.33 -0.74
N ALA A 419 -6.91 -15.53 -0.53
CA ALA A 419 -8.24 -15.73 0.02
C ALA A 419 -8.32 -15.30 1.50
N VAL A 420 -9.43 -14.63 1.86
CA VAL A 420 -9.58 -13.97 3.17
C VAL A 420 -9.90 -14.95 4.30
N TYR A 421 -10.74 -15.94 4.03
CA TYR A 421 -11.24 -16.92 4.99
C TYR A 421 -10.75 -18.34 4.69
N ASP A 422 -9.76 -18.48 3.81
CA ASP A 422 -9.09 -19.74 3.60
C ASP A 422 -8.06 -19.96 4.70
N VAL A 423 -8.29 -20.96 5.55
CA VAL A 423 -7.37 -21.26 6.65
C VAL A 423 -5.99 -21.71 6.19
N ASP A 424 -5.87 -22.19 4.95
CA ASP A 424 -4.59 -22.58 4.36
C ASP A 424 -3.79 -21.36 3.93
N ASN A 425 -4.45 -20.21 3.74
CA ASN A 425 -3.83 -18.92 3.50
C ASN A 425 -3.54 -18.14 4.80
N LEU A 426 -3.79 -18.75 5.97
CA LEU A 426 -3.65 -18.09 7.27
C LEU A 426 -2.55 -18.72 8.11
N SER A 427 -1.82 -17.88 8.83
CA SER A 427 -0.88 -18.31 9.86
C SER A 427 -1.01 -17.45 11.12
N VAL A 428 -0.59 -18.01 12.25
CA VAL A 428 -0.46 -17.28 13.51
C VAL A 428 1.00 -16.89 13.72
N VAL A 429 1.23 -15.60 13.90
CA VAL A 429 2.57 -15.00 14.04
C VAL A 429 2.69 -14.22 15.35
N THR A 430 3.92 -14.07 15.83
CA THR A 430 4.22 -13.13 16.91
C THR A 430 4.23 -11.70 16.39
N PRO A 431 3.91 -10.68 17.23
CA PRO A 431 4.00 -9.27 16.83
C PRO A 431 5.35 -8.90 16.22
N LYS A 432 6.43 -9.39 16.82
CA LYS A 432 7.79 -9.15 16.32
C LYS A 432 7.97 -9.75 14.93
N ARG A 433 7.63 -11.03 14.75
CA ARG A 433 7.78 -11.70 13.45
C ARG A 433 6.88 -11.11 12.37
N HIS A 434 5.66 -10.70 12.72
CA HIS A 434 4.73 -10.10 11.76
C HIS A 434 5.31 -8.83 11.12
N VAL A 435 5.97 -7.98 11.91
CA VAL A 435 6.67 -6.79 11.40
C VAL A 435 7.85 -7.17 10.50
N GLU A 436 8.59 -8.22 10.84
CA GLU A 436 9.72 -8.70 10.02
C GLU A 436 9.23 -9.20 8.65
N ILE A 437 8.16 -10.00 8.59
CA ILE A 437 7.58 -10.48 7.33
C ILE A 437 7.20 -9.31 6.41
N HIS A 438 6.55 -8.27 6.95
CA HIS A 438 6.19 -7.07 6.17
C HIS A 438 7.39 -6.16 5.82
N ARG A 439 8.55 -6.33 6.48
CA ARG A 439 9.80 -5.67 6.08
C ARG A 439 10.51 -6.44 4.98
N GLU A 440 10.52 -7.77 5.05
CA GLU A 440 11.16 -8.66 4.08
C GLU A 440 10.44 -8.61 2.72
N GLY A 441 9.11 -8.59 2.69
CA GLY A 441 8.31 -8.47 1.45
C GLY A 441 8.29 -7.08 0.77
N ARG A 442 9.14 -6.14 1.23
CA ARG A 442 9.33 -4.81 0.63
C ARG A 442 10.62 -4.71 -0.21
N GLN A 443 11.44 -5.75 -0.25
CA GLN A 443 12.57 -5.91 -1.17
C GLN A 443 12.12 -6.66 -2.42
#